data_AF-S8D367-F1
#
_entry.id   AF-S8D367-F1
#
_cell.length_a   1.000
_cell.length_b   1.000
_cell.length_c   1.000
_cell.angle_alpha   90.00
_cell.angle_beta   90.00
_cell.angle_gamma   90.00
#
_symmetry.space_group_name_H-M   'P 1'
#
loop_
_entity.id
_entity.type
_entity.pdbx_description
1 polymer ?
#
loop_
_entity_poly.entity_id
_entity_poly.type
_entity_poly.pdbx_seq_one_letter_code
_entity_poly.pdbx_strand_id
1 'polypeptide(L)'
;SFLKWKMAIPMDSNKDNLSRERAQRLFNETVELENKRRKAVQARVPSDPNAWQKIRENYEAIVLEDHDFSEKHEIEFCLWQLHYRRIEELRARFNACVSSAGSDAPQNGKGPVRSGPEVLTKIRFQFKSFLSEATGFYHDLMLKIRAKYGLGLGYFSDDSDNQISMSKDQGKYSEVKKGLVSCHRCLIYLGDLARYKGLYGEADCKARDFAAASSYYLEAYSLWPSNGNPHHQLAILAGYSNDELLSIYRYFRSLAVENPFATARDNLIIAFEKNRQSYNQLLGDTKTATVKVPSTKLPPKGRKRGEVKTPIKDNKVEAVAVKERTSNNRGTFKGFTTRFIRLNGILFTRTSLETFDEVLSTVKSGLLDFLSSGPEDELNFGSDAAECKLTIVRISVILIFTVYNVGRENENQSYADIVQRSVLLENALTATFEIMGCIVERCNQLKDPVASVLLPGVLIFVEWLACRHDIAVGNELGEKQAGARSFFWNRCISFLNKLLSSGYALLNEDEDESCFTNMSKYDENDTSNCLALPEDFELRGFVPLLPAQLFLDFSRKCTFSTDCSRKEKTARVMRIITSGKALANIIQS
;
A
#
# COMPACT_ATOMS: atom_id res chain seq x y z
N SER A 1 -69.43 -8.20 -28.46
CA SER A 1 -69.12 -8.86 -27.18
C SER A 1 -67.62 -8.81 -26.95
N PHE A 2 -67.23 -8.09 -25.89
CA PHE A 2 -65.95 -8.11 -25.16
C PHE A 2 -64.62 -7.77 -25.87
N LEU A 3 -64.21 -6.51 -25.66
CA LEU A 3 -62.80 -6.11 -25.54
C LEU A 3 -62.09 -6.95 -24.46
N LYS A 4 -60.86 -7.38 -24.72
CA LYS A 4 -59.85 -7.67 -23.69
C LYS A 4 -58.50 -7.09 -24.11
N TRP A 5 -58.24 -5.88 -23.63
CA TRP A 5 -56.89 -5.35 -23.48
C TRP A 5 -56.14 -6.24 -22.48
N LYS A 6 -55.07 -6.91 -22.92
CA LYS A 6 -54.03 -7.40 -22.01
C LYS A 6 -53.00 -6.28 -21.87
N MET A 7 -53.16 -5.46 -20.84
CA MET A 7 -52.06 -4.66 -20.31
C MET A 7 -50.97 -5.63 -19.84
N ALA A 8 -49.82 -5.62 -20.48
CA ALA A 8 -48.59 -6.12 -19.87
C ALA A 8 -48.23 -5.15 -18.75
N ILE A 9 -48.57 -5.50 -17.51
CA ILE A 9 -48.11 -4.78 -16.33
C ILE A 9 -46.61 -5.11 -16.16
N PRO A 10 -45.71 -4.12 -16.05
CA PRO A 10 -44.31 -4.37 -15.78
C PRO A 10 -44.18 -4.84 -14.32
N MET A 11 -44.16 -6.17 -14.10
CA MET A 11 -44.06 -6.78 -12.78
C MET A 11 -42.77 -6.39 -12.02
N ASP A 12 -41.66 -6.12 -12.71
CA ASP A 12 -40.41 -5.67 -12.07
C ASP A 12 -40.54 -4.29 -11.42
N SER A 13 -41.19 -3.33 -12.11
CA SER A 13 -41.35 -1.97 -11.57
C SER A 13 -42.14 -1.91 -10.26
N ASN A 14 -43.06 -2.86 -10.06
CA ASN A 14 -43.90 -2.91 -8.87
C ASN A 14 -43.15 -3.54 -7.68
N LYS A 15 -42.25 -4.50 -7.94
CA LYS A 15 -41.38 -5.10 -6.93
C LYS A 15 -40.32 -4.11 -6.45
N ASP A 16 -39.69 -3.38 -7.37
CA ASP A 16 -38.70 -2.36 -7.04
C ASP A 16 -39.31 -1.21 -6.24
N ASN A 17 -40.53 -0.79 -6.57
CA ASN A 17 -41.26 0.21 -5.80
C ASN A 17 -41.59 -0.29 -4.38
N LEU A 18 -42.00 -1.55 -4.21
CA LEU A 18 -42.26 -2.14 -2.89
C LEU A 18 -40.99 -2.27 -2.04
N SER A 19 -39.86 -2.68 -2.63
CA SER A 19 -38.56 -2.73 -1.95
C SER A 19 -38.13 -1.33 -1.49
N ARG A 20 -38.28 -0.32 -2.34
CA ARG A 20 -37.96 1.07 -1.99
C ARG A 20 -38.87 1.63 -0.90
N GLU A 21 -40.17 1.36 -0.94
CA GLU A 21 -41.11 1.76 0.12
C GLU A 21 -40.78 1.09 1.46
N ARG A 22 -40.38 -0.18 1.43
CA ARG A 22 -39.91 -0.89 2.63
C ARG A 22 -38.62 -0.27 3.17
N ALA A 23 -37.63 0.00 2.32
CA ALA A 23 -36.39 0.66 2.69
C ALA A 23 -36.64 2.04 3.33
N GLN A 24 -37.54 2.85 2.74
CA GLN A 24 -37.91 4.16 3.27
C GLN A 24 -38.58 4.07 4.65
N ARG A 25 -39.47 3.09 4.86
CA ARG A 25 -40.11 2.87 6.18
C ARG A 25 -39.07 2.50 7.24
N LEU A 26 -38.18 1.55 6.93
CA LEU A 26 -37.08 1.16 7.82
C LEU A 26 -36.16 2.35 8.12
N PHE A 27 -35.86 3.17 7.12
CA PHE A 27 -35.03 4.36 7.30
C PHE A 27 -35.67 5.37 8.25
N ASN A 28 -36.96 5.67 8.07
CA ASN A 28 -37.70 6.60 8.94
C ASN A 28 -37.71 6.09 10.39
N GLU A 29 -38.00 4.80 10.60
CA GLU A 29 -37.95 4.18 11.92
C GLU A 29 -36.55 4.28 12.55
N THR A 30 -35.51 4.05 11.75
CA THR A 30 -34.11 4.12 12.20
C THR A 30 -33.73 5.52 12.64
N VAL A 31 -34.11 6.54 11.87
CA VAL A 31 -33.90 7.96 12.21
C VAL A 31 -34.59 8.31 13.53
N GLU A 32 -35.82 7.82 13.76
CA GLU A 32 -36.51 8.02 15.04
C GLU A 32 -35.78 7.35 16.21
N LEU A 33 -35.33 6.11 16.05
CA LEU A 33 -34.59 5.37 17.08
C LEU A 33 -33.26 6.07 17.40
N GLU A 34 -32.54 6.55 16.39
CA GLU A 34 -31.31 7.32 16.60
C GLU A 34 -31.57 8.65 17.33
N ASN A 35 -32.65 9.35 16.98
CA ASN A 35 -33.05 10.58 17.66
C ASN A 35 -33.42 10.34 19.12
N LYS A 36 -34.17 9.26 19.42
CA LYS A 36 -34.49 8.84 20.78
C LYS A 36 -33.21 8.52 21.58
N ARG A 37 -32.27 7.79 20.97
CA ARG A 37 -30.97 7.47 21.60
C ARG A 37 -30.15 8.73 21.88
N ARG A 38 -30.05 9.65 20.92
CA ARG A 38 -29.35 10.94 21.10
C ARG A 38 -29.94 11.76 22.24
N LYS A 39 -31.27 11.88 22.31
CA LYS A 39 -31.97 12.58 23.39
C LYS A 39 -31.74 11.92 24.75
N ALA A 40 -31.75 10.59 24.84
CA ALA A 40 -31.48 9.87 26.08
C ALA A 40 -30.05 10.11 26.59
N VAL A 41 -29.05 10.11 25.70
CA VAL A 41 -27.66 10.44 26.05
C VAL A 41 -27.53 11.87 26.56
N GLN A 42 -28.16 12.84 25.89
CA GLN A 42 -28.17 14.26 26.33
C GLN A 42 -28.87 14.43 27.69
N ALA A 43 -29.98 13.74 27.91
CA ALA A 43 -30.74 13.77 29.15
C ALA A 43 -30.09 12.94 30.28
N ARG A 44 -29.00 12.21 30.01
CA ARG A 44 -28.36 11.25 30.93
C ARG A 44 -29.34 10.20 31.48
N VAL A 45 -30.32 9.81 30.67
CA VAL A 45 -31.32 8.79 30.99
C VAL A 45 -30.91 7.47 30.32
N PRO A 46 -31.12 6.30 30.96
CA PRO A 46 -30.92 5.01 30.31
C PRO A 46 -31.73 4.90 29.02
N SER A 47 -31.06 4.63 27.90
CA SER A 47 -31.71 4.32 26.61
C SER A 47 -32.23 2.89 26.61
N ASP A 48 -33.22 2.59 25.75
CA ASP A 48 -33.66 1.22 25.44
C ASP A 48 -32.43 0.34 25.10
N PRO A 49 -32.16 -0.73 25.85
CA PRO A 49 -31.04 -1.65 25.60
C PRO A 49 -31.06 -2.26 24.20
N ASN A 50 -32.25 -2.42 23.61
CA ASN A 50 -32.44 -3.06 22.31
C ASN A 50 -32.37 -2.07 21.13
N ALA A 51 -32.35 -0.76 21.39
CA ALA A 51 -32.37 0.24 20.32
C ALA A 51 -31.14 0.14 19.40
N TRP A 52 -29.96 -0.16 19.94
CA TRP A 52 -28.75 -0.32 19.13
C TRP A 52 -28.87 -1.50 18.16
N GLN A 53 -29.36 -2.65 18.65
CA GLN A 53 -29.54 -3.86 17.85
C GLN A 53 -30.58 -3.64 16.75
N LYS A 54 -31.72 -3.00 17.06
CA LYS A 54 -32.75 -2.67 16.07
C LYS A 54 -32.25 -1.72 14.97
N ILE A 55 -31.49 -0.68 15.33
CA ILE A 55 -30.89 0.25 14.34
C ILE A 55 -29.96 -0.53 13.40
N ARG A 56 -29.12 -1.42 13.95
CA ARG A 56 -28.21 -2.26 13.17
C ARG A 56 -28.96 -3.17 12.20
N GLU A 57 -29.98 -3.88 12.68
CA GLU A 57 -30.83 -4.78 11.88
C GLU A 57 -31.58 -4.02 10.78
N ASN A 58 -32.09 -2.82 11.08
CA ASN A 58 -32.75 -1.98 10.09
C ASN A 58 -31.79 -1.54 8.99
N TYR A 59 -30.58 -1.09 9.34
CA TYR A 59 -29.57 -0.73 8.35
C TYR A 59 -29.16 -1.92 7.48
N GLU A 60 -28.93 -3.10 8.09
CA GLU A 60 -28.68 -4.34 7.33
C GLU A 60 -29.82 -4.65 6.35
N ALA A 61 -31.06 -4.58 6.82
CA ALA A 61 -32.23 -4.84 5.98
C ALA A 61 -32.34 -3.85 4.82
N ILE A 62 -32.03 -2.57 5.03
CA ILE A 62 -32.03 -1.56 3.96
C ILE A 62 -30.96 -1.86 2.90
N VAL A 63 -29.73 -2.21 3.31
CA VAL A 63 -28.64 -2.60 2.39
C VAL A 63 -29.05 -3.80 1.52
N LEU A 64 -29.74 -4.76 2.12
CA LEU A 64 -30.21 -5.97 1.45
C LEU A 64 -31.51 -5.79 0.66
N GLU A 65 -32.24 -4.68 0.81
CA GLU A 65 -33.47 -4.40 0.05
C GLU A 65 -33.17 -3.60 -1.22
N ASP A 66 -32.71 -2.35 -1.11
CA ASP A 66 -32.51 -1.43 -2.24
C ASP A 66 -31.12 -0.79 -2.14
N HIS A 67 -30.20 -1.21 -3.03
CA HIS A 67 -28.84 -0.67 -3.07
C HIS A 67 -28.81 0.79 -3.47
N ASP A 68 -29.64 1.23 -4.41
CA ASP A 68 -29.61 2.62 -4.89
C ASP A 68 -30.13 3.57 -3.81
N PHE A 69 -31.11 3.11 -3.02
CA PHE A 69 -31.51 3.78 -1.79
C PHE A 69 -30.38 3.79 -0.75
N SER A 70 -29.71 2.64 -0.55
CA SER A 70 -28.57 2.51 0.37
C SER A 70 -27.43 3.48 0.03
N GLU A 71 -27.07 3.59 -1.25
CA GLU A 71 -26.05 4.53 -1.72
C GLU A 71 -26.47 5.98 -1.50
N LYS A 72 -27.70 6.34 -1.89
CA LYS A 72 -28.22 7.70 -1.77
C LYS A 72 -28.22 8.21 -0.33
N HIS A 73 -28.49 7.31 0.62
CA HIS A 73 -28.59 7.62 2.04
C HIS A 73 -27.35 7.21 2.84
N GLU A 74 -26.28 6.77 2.17
CA GLU A 74 -25.02 6.33 2.77
C GLU A 74 -25.20 5.32 3.91
N ILE A 75 -26.11 4.36 3.73
CA ILE A 75 -26.56 3.46 4.79
C ILE A 75 -25.43 2.59 5.34
N GLU A 76 -24.58 2.04 4.46
CA GLU A 76 -23.41 1.25 4.88
C GLU A 76 -22.43 2.08 5.72
N PHE A 77 -22.24 3.36 5.37
CA PHE A 77 -21.43 4.28 6.17
C PHE A 77 -22.09 4.59 7.51
N CYS A 78 -23.40 4.85 7.55
CA CYS A 78 -24.15 5.07 8.80
C CYS A 78 -24.08 3.84 9.72
N LEU A 79 -24.19 2.64 9.17
CA LEU A 79 -24.01 1.37 9.87
C LEU A 79 -22.60 1.21 10.43
N TRP A 80 -21.57 1.58 9.67
CA TRP A 80 -20.20 1.62 10.18
C TRP A 80 -20.05 2.66 11.30
N GLN A 81 -20.60 3.87 11.14
CA GLN A 81 -20.56 4.92 12.17
C GLN A 81 -21.23 4.47 13.47
N LEU A 82 -22.30 3.68 13.40
CA LEU A 82 -22.94 3.09 14.58
C LEU A 82 -21.96 2.18 15.36
N HIS A 83 -21.22 1.33 14.66
CA HIS A 83 -20.20 0.47 15.25
C HIS A 83 -18.99 1.29 15.74
N TYR A 84 -18.51 2.21 14.91
CA TYR A 84 -17.34 3.03 15.17
C TYR A 84 -17.52 3.90 16.43
N ARG A 85 -18.69 4.52 16.62
CA ARG A 85 -19.00 5.26 17.86
C ARG A 85 -18.87 4.37 19.11
N ARG A 86 -19.30 3.10 19.01
CA ARG A 86 -19.16 2.15 20.11
C ARG A 86 -17.70 1.76 20.36
N ILE A 87 -16.90 1.62 19.31
CA ILE A 87 -15.45 1.45 19.40
C ILE A 87 -14.84 2.65 20.14
N GLU A 88 -15.14 3.89 19.73
CA GLU A 88 -14.61 5.10 20.38
C GLU A 88 -15.00 5.22 21.86
N GLU A 89 -16.24 4.89 22.22
CA GLU A 89 -16.66 4.83 23.63
C GLU A 89 -15.81 3.85 24.44
N LEU A 90 -15.52 2.67 23.90
CA LEU A 90 -14.71 1.64 24.55
C LEU A 90 -13.23 2.06 24.61
N ARG A 91 -12.70 2.68 23.55
CA ARG A 91 -11.34 3.25 23.51
C ARG A 91 -11.17 4.33 24.56
N ALA A 92 -12.13 5.25 24.68
CA ALA A 92 -12.09 6.33 25.67
C ALA A 92 -12.06 5.77 27.10
N ARG A 93 -12.91 4.77 27.39
CA ARG A 93 -12.92 4.08 28.71
C ARG A 93 -11.61 3.34 28.98
N PHE A 94 -11.09 2.63 27.97
CA PHE A 94 -9.82 1.91 28.08
C PHE A 94 -8.67 2.88 28.38
N ASN A 95 -8.54 3.95 27.59
CA ASN A 95 -7.48 4.95 27.77
C ASN A 95 -7.60 5.66 29.12
N ALA A 96 -8.81 6.06 29.55
CA ALA A 96 -9.01 6.67 30.85
C ALA A 96 -8.55 5.76 32.01
N CYS A 97 -8.87 4.46 31.92
CA CYS A 97 -8.43 3.48 32.92
C CYS A 97 -6.89 3.31 32.91
N VAL A 98 -6.27 3.24 31.73
CA VAL A 98 -4.80 3.14 31.59
C VAL A 98 -4.11 4.38 32.15
N SER A 99 -4.60 5.59 31.83
CA SER A 99 -4.04 6.84 32.36
C SER A 99 -4.17 6.94 33.88
N SER A 100 -5.29 6.49 34.46
CA SER A 100 -5.49 6.48 35.93
C SER A 100 -4.62 5.47 36.67
N ALA A 101 -4.16 4.41 35.98
CA ALA A 101 -3.27 3.41 36.55
C ALA A 101 -1.79 3.83 36.54
N GLY A 102 -1.42 4.85 35.75
CA GLY A 102 -0.05 5.37 35.65
C GLY A 102 0.24 6.59 36.53
N SER A 103 -0.75 7.13 37.23
CA SER A 103 -0.58 8.25 38.16
C SER A 103 -0.43 7.76 39.60
N ASP A 104 0.81 7.53 40.05
CA ASP A 104 1.15 7.36 41.46
C ASP A 104 1.08 8.72 42.19
N ALA A 105 -0.14 9.17 42.50
CA ALA A 105 -0.33 10.26 43.46
C ALA A 105 -0.48 9.66 44.88
N PRO A 106 0.28 10.14 45.89
CA PRO A 106 0.09 9.67 47.25
C PRO A 106 -1.19 10.31 47.81
N GLN A 107 -2.27 9.54 47.92
CA GLN A 107 -3.45 9.99 48.68
C GLN A 107 -3.54 9.27 50.02
N ASN A 108 -3.28 10.04 51.07
CA ASN A 108 -3.74 9.77 52.42
C ASN A 108 -5.28 9.88 52.45
N GLY A 109 -5.99 8.79 52.72
CA GLY A 109 -7.43 8.85 53.01
C GLY A 109 -8.16 7.54 52.75
N LYS A 110 -8.72 6.96 53.81
CA LYS A 110 -9.36 5.63 53.86
C LYS A 110 -10.52 5.47 52.85
N GLY A 111 -10.35 4.54 51.91
CA GLY A 111 -11.39 3.91 51.11
C GLY A 111 -10.81 2.63 50.47
N PRO A 112 -11.59 1.56 50.26
CA PRO A 112 -11.03 0.30 49.79
C PRO A 112 -10.49 0.48 48.37
N VAL A 113 -9.18 0.29 48.21
CA VAL A 113 -8.49 0.16 46.93
C VAL A 113 -9.08 -1.05 46.21
N ARG A 114 -10.09 -0.84 45.37
CA ARG A 114 -10.62 -1.88 44.49
C ARG A 114 -10.27 -1.54 43.05
N SER A 115 -9.58 -2.48 42.40
CA SER A 115 -9.88 -2.91 41.03
C SER A 115 -9.31 -2.15 39.83
N GLY A 116 -8.17 -1.46 39.88
CA GLY A 116 -7.52 -0.92 38.67
C GLY A 116 -7.26 -1.99 37.57
N PRO A 117 -6.57 -3.11 37.89
CA PRO A 117 -6.30 -4.19 36.93
C PRO A 117 -7.54 -5.00 36.53
N GLU A 118 -8.47 -5.23 37.46
CA GLU A 118 -9.71 -5.99 37.21
C GLU A 118 -10.68 -5.23 36.32
N VAL A 119 -10.84 -3.91 36.52
CA VAL A 119 -11.66 -3.04 35.67
C VAL A 119 -11.07 -2.96 34.26
N LEU A 120 -9.75 -2.83 34.12
CA LEU A 120 -9.07 -2.85 32.83
C LEU A 120 -9.29 -4.17 32.09
N THR A 121 -9.19 -5.30 32.81
CA THR A 121 -9.44 -6.64 32.25
C THR A 121 -10.90 -6.78 31.78
N LYS A 122 -11.86 -6.28 32.57
CA LYS A 122 -13.28 -6.25 32.19
C LYS A 122 -13.53 -5.39 30.95
N ILE A 123 -12.96 -4.19 30.87
CA ILE A 123 -13.08 -3.31 29.70
C ILE A 123 -12.48 -3.99 28.47
N ARG A 124 -11.29 -4.59 28.59
CA ARG A 124 -10.64 -5.33 27.51
C ARG A 124 -11.50 -6.50 27.03
N PHE A 125 -12.10 -7.26 27.95
CA PHE A 125 -13.03 -8.34 27.61
C PHE A 125 -14.26 -7.83 26.86
N GLN A 126 -14.91 -6.77 27.36
CA GLN A 126 -16.05 -6.14 26.68
C GLN A 126 -15.68 -5.67 25.27
N PHE A 127 -14.51 -5.06 25.12
CA PHE A 127 -14.03 -4.58 23.84
C PHE A 127 -13.76 -5.73 22.86
N LYS A 128 -13.06 -6.78 23.30
CA LYS A 128 -12.81 -8.00 22.51
C LYS A 128 -14.10 -8.70 22.09
N SER A 129 -15.08 -8.79 22.99
CA SER A 129 -16.38 -9.38 22.71
C SER A 129 -17.12 -8.59 21.62
N PHE A 130 -17.18 -7.26 21.77
CA PHE A 130 -17.82 -6.39 20.79
C PHE A 130 -17.15 -6.47 19.41
N LEU A 131 -15.81 -6.43 19.36
CA LEU A 131 -15.08 -6.53 18.09
C LEU A 131 -15.32 -7.88 17.40
N SER A 132 -15.36 -8.98 18.17
CA SER A 132 -15.66 -10.32 17.62
C SER A 132 -17.09 -10.42 17.09
N GLU A 133 -18.07 -9.88 17.81
CA GLU A 133 -19.47 -9.83 17.39
C GLU A 133 -19.66 -8.99 16.12
N ALA A 134 -19.04 -7.80 16.07
CA ALA A 134 -19.05 -6.95 14.90
C ALA A 134 -18.37 -7.63 13.70
N THR A 135 -17.27 -8.35 13.92
CA THR A 135 -16.58 -9.12 12.88
C THR A 135 -17.49 -10.20 12.29
N GLY A 136 -18.17 -10.97 13.15
CA GLY A 136 -19.13 -12.00 12.71
C GLY A 136 -20.27 -11.41 11.87
N PHE A 137 -20.79 -10.25 12.27
CA PHE A 137 -21.83 -9.56 11.51
C PHE A 137 -21.40 -9.08 10.14
N TYR A 138 -20.22 -8.46 9.98
CA TYR A 138 -19.78 -8.04 8.64
C TYR A 138 -19.46 -9.21 7.73
N HIS A 139 -18.99 -10.34 8.27
CA HIS A 139 -18.87 -11.58 7.50
C HIS A 139 -20.24 -12.10 7.03
N ASP A 140 -21.22 -12.15 7.93
CA ASP A 140 -22.58 -12.58 7.61
C ASP A 140 -23.27 -11.64 6.61
N LEU A 141 -23.16 -10.31 6.80
CA LEU A 141 -23.64 -9.30 5.86
C LEU A 141 -22.99 -9.48 4.48
N MET A 142 -21.67 -9.68 4.43
CA MET A 142 -20.96 -9.92 3.17
C MET A 142 -21.46 -11.21 2.49
N LEU A 143 -21.72 -12.29 3.23
CA LEU A 143 -22.30 -13.52 2.67
C LEU A 143 -23.70 -13.27 2.10
N LYS A 144 -24.56 -12.52 2.80
CA LYS A 144 -25.90 -12.15 2.33
C LYS A 144 -25.85 -11.27 1.07
N ILE A 145 -24.95 -10.29 1.01
CA ILE A 145 -24.71 -9.47 -0.18
C ILE A 145 -24.26 -10.35 -1.35
N ARG A 146 -23.28 -11.23 -1.13
CA ARG A 146 -22.79 -12.15 -2.16
C ARG A 146 -23.90 -13.03 -2.71
N ALA A 147 -24.73 -13.60 -1.83
CA ALA A 147 -25.89 -14.40 -2.23
C ALA A 147 -26.92 -13.59 -3.04
N LYS A 148 -27.21 -12.35 -2.65
CA LYS A 148 -28.16 -11.46 -3.36
C LYS A 148 -27.71 -11.15 -4.79
N TYR A 149 -26.42 -10.85 -4.98
CA TYR A 149 -25.87 -10.43 -6.28
C TYR A 149 -25.25 -11.58 -7.10
N GLY A 150 -25.41 -12.83 -6.66
CA GLY A 150 -24.86 -14.00 -7.36
C GLY A 150 -23.33 -14.04 -7.40
N LEU A 151 -22.66 -13.42 -6.43
CA LEU A 151 -21.21 -13.45 -6.30
C LEU A 151 -20.81 -14.78 -5.66
N GLY A 152 -20.27 -15.71 -6.45
CA GLY A 152 -19.77 -16.98 -5.91
C GLY A 152 -18.68 -16.77 -4.85
N LEU A 153 -18.50 -17.74 -3.95
CA LEU A 153 -17.33 -17.79 -3.06
C LEU A 153 -16.01 -17.73 -3.87
N GLY A 154 -16.04 -18.26 -5.09
CA GLY A 154 -14.97 -18.27 -6.09
C GLY A 154 -14.80 -16.99 -6.94
N TYR A 155 -15.64 -15.95 -6.77
CA TYR A 155 -15.34 -14.64 -7.41
C TYR A 155 -14.01 -14.03 -6.89
N PHE A 156 -13.54 -14.58 -5.76
CA PHE A 156 -12.28 -14.28 -5.09
C PHE A 156 -11.28 -15.47 -5.13
N SER A 157 -11.68 -16.60 -5.72
CA SER A 157 -10.94 -17.87 -5.75
C SER A 157 -11.19 -18.67 -7.03
N ASP A 158 -10.20 -18.63 -7.93
CA ASP A 158 -9.65 -19.70 -8.79
C ASP A 158 -10.49 -20.43 -9.85
N ASP A 159 -11.80 -20.22 -10.03
CA ASP A 159 -12.50 -20.81 -11.20
C ASP A 159 -12.89 -19.76 -12.24
N SER A 160 -12.03 -19.66 -13.26
CA SER A 160 -12.10 -18.74 -14.41
C SER A 160 -13.12 -19.12 -15.49
N ASP A 161 -13.90 -20.18 -15.32
CA ASP A 161 -14.83 -20.66 -16.36
C ASP A 161 -16.07 -19.79 -16.57
N ASN A 162 -16.30 -18.79 -15.72
CA ASN A 162 -17.48 -17.90 -15.83
C ASN A 162 -17.19 -16.51 -16.44
N GLN A 163 -15.95 -16.18 -16.81
CA GLN A 163 -15.63 -14.83 -17.31
C GLN A 163 -15.70 -14.66 -18.84
N ILE A 164 -15.79 -15.75 -19.62
CA ILE A 164 -15.74 -15.67 -21.11
C ILE A 164 -17.14 -15.52 -21.76
N SER A 165 -18.21 -15.34 -20.98
CA SER A 165 -19.56 -15.10 -21.55
C SER A 165 -20.29 -13.93 -20.88
N MET A 166 -19.72 -12.72 -20.91
CA MET A 166 -20.33 -11.53 -20.29
C MET A 166 -20.57 -10.35 -21.25
N SER A 167 -20.55 -10.57 -22.57
CA SER A 167 -20.75 -9.52 -23.57
C SER A 167 -22.21 -9.24 -23.99
N LYS A 168 -23.22 -9.80 -23.31
CA LYS A 168 -24.63 -9.63 -23.75
C LYS A 168 -25.64 -9.08 -22.73
N ASP A 169 -25.23 -8.69 -21.51
CA ASP A 169 -26.22 -8.22 -20.52
C ASP A 169 -25.70 -7.11 -19.59
N GLN A 170 -25.78 -5.86 -20.05
CA GLN A 170 -25.29 -4.66 -19.33
C GLN A 170 -25.97 -4.46 -17.97
N GLY A 171 -27.23 -4.91 -17.80
CA GLY A 171 -27.95 -4.87 -16.53
C GLY A 171 -27.34 -5.79 -15.47
N LYS A 172 -26.92 -7.01 -15.87
CA LYS A 172 -26.31 -7.99 -14.97
C LYS A 172 -24.94 -7.53 -14.45
N TYR A 173 -24.15 -6.86 -15.30
CA TYR A 173 -22.87 -6.28 -14.91
C TYR A 173 -23.02 -5.17 -13.85
N SER A 174 -24.04 -4.31 -14.02
CA SER A 174 -24.35 -3.24 -13.07
C SER A 174 -24.68 -3.81 -11.68
N GLU A 175 -25.53 -4.84 -11.60
CA GLU A 175 -25.89 -5.47 -10.33
C GLU A 175 -24.72 -6.19 -9.65
N VAL A 176 -23.87 -6.88 -10.41
CA VAL A 176 -22.62 -7.47 -9.88
C VAL A 176 -21.71 -6.38 -9.29
N LYS A 177 -21.55 -5.26 -9.98
CA LYS A 177 -20.73 -4.13 -9.51
C LYS A 177 -21.23 -3.56 -8.18
N LYS A 178 -22.55 -3.41 -8.01
CA LYS A 178 -23.17 -2.99 -6.73
C LYS A 178 -22.75 -3.91 -5.58
N GLY A 179 -22.90 -5.22 -5.76
CA GLY A 179 -22.48 -6.21 -4.76
C GLY A 179 -20.99 -6.17 -4.43
N LEU A 180 -20.12 -5.97 -5.44
CA LEU A 180 -18.66 -5.86 -5.24
C LEU A 180 -18.29 -4.62 -4.44
N VAL A 181 -18.94 -3.48 -4.67
CA VAL A 181 -18.71 -2.23 -3.93
C VAL A 181 -19.09 -2.40 -2.45
N SER A 182 -20.24 -3.00 -2.15
CA SER A 182 -20.64 -3.28 -0.76
C SER A 182 -19.70 -4.32 -0.09
N CYS A 183 -19.26 -5.35 -0.82
CA CYS A 183 -18.26 -6.30 -0.30
C CYS A 183 -16.92 -5.61 0.02
N HIS A 184 -16.46 -4.70 -0.85
CA HIS A 184 -15.26 -3.90 -0.61
C HIS A 184 -15.38 -3.09 0.69
N ARG A 185 -16.52 -2.43 0.93
CA ARG A 185 -16.75 -1.68 2.18
C ARG A 185 -16.75 -2.59 3.41
N CYS A 186 -17.41 -3.74 3.34
CA CYS A 186 -17.36 -4.76 4.41
C CYS A 186 -15.91 -5.19 4.71
N LEU A 187 -15.08 -5.41 3.69
CA LEU A 187 -13.67 -5.78 3.87
C LEU A 187 -12.86 -4.65 4.53
N ILE A 188 -13.11 -3.38 4.20
CA ILE A 188 -12.50 -2.24 4.92
C ILE A 188 -12.88 -2.28 6.41
N TYR A 189 -14.17 -2.47 6.71
CA TYR A 189 -14.65 -2.51 8.09
C TYR A 189 -14.10 -3.72 8.87
N LEU A 190 -14.03 -4.89 8.24
CA LEU A 190 -13.39 -6.09 8.81
C LEU A 190 -11.89 -5.85 9.10
N GLY A 191 -11.19 -5.20 8.17
CA GLY A 191 -9.81 -4.77 8.38
C GLY A 191 -9.65 -3.80 9.55
N ASP A 192 -10.57 -2.85 9.69
CA ASP A 192 -10.59 -1.90 10.81
C ASP A 192 -10.83 -2.60 12.14
N LEU A 193 -11.79 -3.52 12.21
CA LEU A 193 -12.09 -4.32 13.40
C LEU A 193 -10.88 -5.17 13.81
N ALA A 194 -10.22 -5.84 12.86
CA ALA A 194 -8.99 -6.60 13.10
C ALA A 194 -7.85 -5.70 13.58
N ARG A 195 -7.70 -4.50 13.00
CA ARG A 195 -6.72 -3.50 13.44
C ARG A 195 -6.99 -3.03 14.88
N TYR A 196 -8.23 -2.72 15.24
CA TYR A 196 -8.59 -2.36 16.62
C TYR A 196 -8.35 -3.52 17.59
N LYS A 197 -8.62 -4.76 17.16
CA LYS A 197 -8.31 -5.95 17.95
C LYS A 197 -6.80 -6.08 18.23
N GLY A 198 -5.94 -5.80 17.24
CA GLY A 198 -4.50 -5.78 17.43
C GLY A 198 -3.98 -4.64 18.34
N LEU A 199 -4.70 -3.50 18.39
CA LEU A 199 -4.33 -2.36 19.25
C LEU A 199 -4.79 -2.51 20.70
N TYR A 200 -5.97 -3.08 20.92
CA TYR A 200 -6.64 -3.10 22.24
C TYR A 200 -6.83 -4.51 22.82
N GLY A 201 -6.49 -5.55 22.05
CA GLY A 201 -6.53 -6.94 22.45
C GLY A 201 -5.34 -7.35 23.33
N GLU A 202 -4.99 -8.63 23.25
CA GLU A 202 -3.86 -9.21 23.98
C GLU A 202 -2.55 -8.98 23.20
N ALA A 203 -1.47 -8.62 23.90
CA ALA A 203 -0.21 -8.24 23.28
C ALA A 203 0.35 -9.34 22.36
N ASP A 204 0.23 -10.61 22.77
CA ASP A 204 0.71 -11.77 22.02
C ASP A 204 -0.03 -12.02 20.70
N CYS A 205 -1.23 -11.42 20.55
CA CYS A 205 -2.04 -11.57 19.34
C CYS A 205 -1.83 -10.44 18.32
N LYS A 206 -1.10 -9.36 18.67
CA LYS A 206 -0.99 -8.14 17.85
C LYS A 206 -0.53 -8.40 16.43
N ALA A 207 0.52 -9.21 16.25
CA ALA A 207 1.06 -9.53 14.93
C ALA A 207 0.05 -10.29 14.06
N ARG A 208 -0.64 -11.28 14.65
CA ARG A 208 -1.68 -12.07 13.97
C ARG A 208 -2.87 -11.19 13.58
N ASP A 209 -3.33 -10.33 14.48
CA ASP A 209 -4.49 -9.48 14.23
C ASP A 209 -4.17 -8.37 13.19
N PHE A 210 -2.94 -7.85 13.15
CA PHE A 210 -2.49 -6.96 12.08
C PHE A 210 -2.30 -7.68 10.74
N ALA A 211 -1.84 -8.93 10.74
CA ALA A 211 -1.81 -9.75 9.53
C ALA A 211 -3.23 -9.98 8.99
N ALA A 212 -4.20 -10.30 9.85
CA ALA A 212 -5.60 -10.42 9.46
C ALA A 212 -6.16 -9.11 8.89
N ALA A 213 -5.86 -7.97 9.53
CA ALA A 213 -6.24 -6.65 9.02
C ALA A 213 -5.65 -6.39 7.63
N SER A 214 -4.36 -6.70 7.44
CA SER A 214 -3.68 -6.58 6.15
C SER A 214 -4.35 -7.44 5.07
N SER A 215 -4.71 -8.69 5.38
CA SER A 215 -5.40 -9.57 4.43
C SER A 215 -6.74 -8.98 3.97
N TYR A 216 -7.55 -8.44 4.88
CA TYR A 216 -8.81 -7.80 4.51
C TYR A 216 -8.60 -6.57 3.61
N TYR A 217 -7.63 -5.72 3.93
CA TYR A 217 -7.33 -4.55 3.09
C TYR A 217 -6.78 -4.94 1.72
N LEU A 218 -5.97 -6.00 1.63
CA LEU A 218 -5.47 -6.51 0.34
C LEU A 218 -6.59 -7.13 -0.51
N GLU A 219 -7.55 -7.82 0.11
CA GLU A 219 -8.74 -8.33 -0.58
C GLU A 219 -9.63 -7.16 -1.06
N ALA A 220 -9.82 -6.12 -0.22
CA ALA A 220 -10.54 -4.91 -0.61
C ALA A 220 -9.87 -4.18 -1.79
N TYR A 221 -8.53 -4.10 -1.78
CA TYR A 221 -7.75 -3.57 -2.89
C TYR A 221 -7.92 -4.40 -4.16
N SER A 222 -7.86 -5.72 -4.07
CA SER A 222 -8.02 -6.61 -5.22
C SER A 222 -9.39 -6.47 -5.89
N LEU A 223 -10.44 -6.17 -5.11
CA LEU A 223 -11.78 -5.86 -5.61
C LEU A 223 -11.88 -4.53 -6.32
N TRP A 224 -11.29 -3.49 -5.75
CA TRP A 224 -11.39 -2.13 -6.27
C TRP A 224 -10.02 -1.43 -6.25
N PRO A 225 -9.14 -1.76 -7.20
CA PRO A 225 -7.77 -1.22 -7.23
C PRO A 225 -7.72 0.30 -7.41
N SER A 226 -8.74 0.87 -8.05
CA SER A 226 -8.89 2.32 -8.26
C SER A 226 -9.26 3.12 -7.00
N ASN A 227 -9.48 2.47 -5.84
CA ASN A 227 -9.84 3.14 -4.58
C ASN A 227 -8.62 3.31 -3.66
N GLY A 228 -8.39 4.52 -3.17
CA GLY A 228 -7.23 4.84 -2.35
C GLY A 228 -7.31 4.38 -0.90
N ASN A 229 -8.51 4.07 -0.39
CA ASN A 229 -8.73 3.76 1.02
C ASN A 229 -8.00 2.49 1.50
N PRO A 230 -8.05 1.34 0.81
CA PRO A 230 -7.24 0.17 1.20
C PRO A 230 -5.76 0.47 1.44
N HIS A 231 -5.14 1.23 0.52
CA HIS A 231 -3.75 1.61 0.65
C HIS A 231 -3.51 2.56 1.83
N HIS A 232 -4.40 3.51 2.08
CA HIS A 232 -4.33 4.37 3.26
C HIS A 232 -4.32 3.53 4.56
N GLN A 233 -5.21 2.54 4.67
CA GLN A 233 -5.28 1.68 5.85
C GLN A 233 -4.03 0.79 6.02
N LEU A 234 -3.51 0.25 4.92
CA LEU A 234 -2.23 -0.49 4.90
C LEU A 234 -1.05 0.40 5.32
N ALA A 235 -1.06 1.69 4.95
CA ALA A 235 -0.02 2.64 5.36
C ALA A 235 -0.01 2.87 6.88
N ILE A 236 -1.18 2.92 7.51
CA ILE A 236 -1.33 3.01 8.97
C ILE A 236 -0.79 1.75 9.67
N LEU A 237 -1.11 0.56 9.15
CA LEU A 237 -0.56 -0.70 9.68
C LEU A 237 0.97 -0.74 9.60
N ALA A 238 1.54 -0.33 8.47
CA ALA A 238 2.99 -0.22 8.31
C ALA A 238 3.61 0.77 9.32
N GLY A 239 2.91 1.88 9.60
CA GLY A 239 3.29 2.84 10.63
C GLY A 239 3.35 2.23 12.04
N TYR A 240 2.41 1.37 12.41
CA TYR A 240 2.45 0.66 13.71
C TYR A 240 3.62 -0.34 13.83
N SER A 241 4.12 -0.83 12.71
CA SER A 241 5.29 -1.72 12.64
C SER A 241 6.62 -0.97 12.46
N ASN A 242 6.59 0.38 12.41
CA ASN A 242 7.74 1.24 12.10
C ASN A 242 8.41 0.91 10.75
N ASP A 243 7.66 0.42 9.77
CA ASP A 243 8.13 0.26 8.39
C ASP A 243 7.82 1.55 7.61
N GLU A 244 8.76 2.48 7.65
CA GLU A 244 8.60 3.82 7.08
C GLU A 244 8.50 3.78 5.55
N LEU A 245 9.31 2.94 4.88
CA LEU A 245 9.30 2.82 3.43
C LEU A 245 7.95 2.31 2.93
N LEU A 246 7.43 1.24 3.56
CA LEU A 246 6.12 0.69 3.22
C LEU A 246 5.00 1.69 3.52
N SER A 247 5.08 2.42 4.64
CA SER A 247 4.06 3.40 5.01
C SER A 247 3.97 4.53 3.97
N ILE A 248 5.10 5.13 3.59
CA ILE A 248 5.14 6.20 2.58
C ILE A 248 4.69 5.68 1.22
N TYR A 249 5.20 4.52 0.79
CA TYR A 249 4.78 3.88 -0.45
C TYR A 249 3.25 3.69 -0.50
N ARG A 250 2.64 3.16 0.57
CA ARG A 250 1.19 2.93 0.62
C ARG A 250 0.39 4.24 0.65
N TYR A 251 0.86 5.28 1.34
CA TYR A 251 0.20 6.59 1.25
C TYR A 251 0.29 7.20 -0.16
N PHE A 252 1.43 7.06 -0.84
CA PHE A 252 1.58 7.52 -2.23
C PHE A 252 0.64 6.76 -3.16
N ARG A 253 0.55 5.43 -3.02
CA ARG A 253 -0.45 4.61 -3.72
C ARG A 253 -1.87 5.07 -3.45
N SER A 254 -2.20 5.44 -2.22
CA SER A 254 -3.52 5.97 -1.85
C SER A 254 -3.88 7.28 -2.57
N LEU A 255 -2.89 8.09 -2.95
CA LEU A 255 -3.07 9.36 -3.67
C LEU A 255 -2.99 9.22 -5.21
N ALA A 256 -2.44 8.11 -5.70
CA ALA A 256 -2.11 7.89 -7.10
C ALA A 256 -3.00 6.85 -7.78
N VAL A 257 -4.28 6.87 -7.43
CA VAL A 257 -5.35 6.03 -7.99
C VAL A 257 -6.45 6.94 -8.56
N GLU A 258 -7.41 6.40 -9.29
CA GLU A 258 -8.51 7.20 -9.87
C GLU A 258 -9.40 7.84 -8.81
N ASN A 259 -9.57 7.18 -7.65
CA ASN A 259 -10.32 7.70 -6.50
C ASN A 259 -9.39 7.87 -5.29
N PRO A 260 -8.60 8.96 -5.24
CA PRO A 260 -7.65 9.22 -4.15
C PRO A 260 -8.33 9.33 -2.79
N PHE A 261 -7.67 8.85 -1.73
CA PHE A 261 -8.14 9.08 -0.36
C PHE A 261 -7.47 10.33 0.23
N ALA A 262 -8.20 11.45 0.26
CA ALA A 262 -7.64 12.77 0.58
C ALA A 262 -6.88 12.82 1.92
N THR A 263 -7.37 12.12 2.96
CA THR A 263 -6.73 12.04 4.29
C THR A 263 -5.30 11.51 4.26
N ALA A 264 -4.91 10.75 3.22
CA ALA A 264 -3.54 10.29 3.03
C ALA A 264 -2.54 11.45 2.93
N ARG A 265 -2.96 12.60 2.36
CA ARG A 265 -2.10 13.78 2.25
C ARG A 265 -1.74 14.37 3.61
N ASP A 266 -2.72 14.51 4.50
CA ASP A 266 -2.48 15.06 5.85
C ASP A 266 -1.61 14.11 6.68
N ASN A 267 -1.85 12.80 6.56
CA ASN A 267 -1.04 11.80 7.25
C ASN A 267 0.40 11.74 6.71
N LEU A 268 0.61 11.98 5.40
CA LEU A 268 1.95 12.12 4.82
C LEU A 268 2.72 13.30 5.39
N ILE A 269 2.06 14.46 5.59
CA ILE A 269 2.70 15.64 6.19
C ILE A 269 3.22 15.29 7.59
N ILE A 270 2.41 14.61 8.40
CA ILE A 270 2.81 14.14 9.74
C ILE A 270 3.95 13.13 9.65
N ALA A 271 3.87 12.18 8.71
CA ALA A 271 4.91 11.17 8.51
C ALA A 271 6.26 11.80 8.10
N PHE A 272 6.25 12.78 7.19
CA PHE A 272 7.46 13.47 6.76
C PHE A 272 8.06 14.37 7.85
N GLU A 273 7.23 14.99 8.69
CA GLU A 273 7.76 15.74 9.85
C GLU A 273 8.41 14.80 10.88
N LYS A 274 7.80 13.63 11.15
CA LYS A 274 8.43 12.59 11.98
C LYS A 274 9.73 12.07 11.36
N ASN A 275 9.75 11.86 10.04
CA ASN A 275 10.96 11.47 9.30
C ASN A 275 12.06 12.51 9.45
N ARG A 276 11.74 13.80 9.28
CA ARG A 276 12.69 14.91 9.42
C ARG A 276 13.35 14.92 10.79
N GLN A 277 12.58 14.69 11.86
CA GLN A 277 13.12 14.57 13.21
C GLN A 277 14.07 13.36 13.35
N SER A 278 13.69 12.22 12.78
CA SER A 278 14.51 10.99 12.77
C SER A 278 15.80 11.18 11.97
N TYR A 279 15.75 11.88 10.83
CA TYR A 279 16.89 12.24 10.01
C TYR A 279 17.87 13.16 10.76
N ASN A 280 17.37 14.16 11.48
CA ASN A 280 18.21 15.06 12.28
C ASN A 280 18.93 14.32 13.42
N GLN A 281 18.26 13.35 14.06
CA GLN A 281 18.89 12.48 15.07
C GLN A 281 20.02 11.64 14.46
N LEU A 282 19.79 11.07 13.28
CA LEU A 282 20.80 10.28 12.55
C LEU A 282 22.07 11.11 12.21
N LEU A 283 21.90 12.39 11.88
CA LEU A 283 23.03 13.31 11.66
C LEU A 283 23.77 13.65 12.97
N GLY A 284 23.06 13.80 14.09
CA GLY A 284 23.64 14.07 15.41
C GLY A 284 24.49 12.92 15.94
N ASP A 285 24.04 11.68 15.75
CA ASP A 285 24.77 10.47 16.13
C ASP A 285 26.08 10.30 15.33
N THR A 286 26.08 10.73 14.06
CA THR A 286 27.27 10.69 13.21
C THR A 286 28.35 11.67 13.68
N LYS A 287 27.96 12.85 14.19
CA LYS A 287 28.90 13.88 14.69
C LYS A 287 29.46 13.58 16.09
N THR A 288 28.73 12.84 16.91
CA THR A 288 29.19 12.43 18.27
C THR A 288 30.09 11.20 18.25
N ALA A 289 30.01 10.36 17.20
CA ALA A 289 30.94 9.24 16.99
C ALA A 289 32.37 9.71 16.64
N THR A 290 32.54 10.88 16.02
CA THR A 290 33.86 11.41 15.60
C THR A 290 34.67 12.11 16.70
N VAL A 291 34.17 12.25 17.93
CA VAL A 291 34.84 13.01 19.01
C VAL A 291 35.33 12.14 20.19
N LYS A 292 35.19 10.81 20.14
CA LYS A 292 35.76 9.94 21.19
C LYS A 292 37.26 9.68 20.97
N VAL A 293 38.08 10.62 21.42
CA VAL A 293 39.51 10.40 21.71
C VAL A 293 39.62 9.33 22.81
N PRO A 294 40.42 8.26 22.65
CA PRO A 294 40.56 7.23 23.66
C PRO A 294 41.47 7.75 24.80
N SER A 295 40.89 8.09 25.95
CA SER A 295 41.67 8.35 27.16
C SER A 295 42.15 7.03 27.77
N THR A 296 43.45 6.82 27.71
CA THR A 296 44.23 5.77 28.37
C THR A 296 43.97 5.72 29.88
N LYS A 297 43.50 4.57 30.38
CA LYS A 297 43.69 4.16 31.78
C LYS A 297 44.12 2.69 31.86
N LEU A 298 45.31 2.48 32.40
CA LEU A 298 45.95 1.19 32.69
C LEU A 298 45.20 0.42 33.81
N PRO A 299 45.33 -0.93 33.87
CA PRO A 299 44.60 -1.78 34.80
C PRO A 299 45.40 -2.06 36.09
N PRO A 300 44.76 -2.44 37.22
CA PRO A 300 45.45 -3.11 38.31
C PRO A 300 45.38 -4.64 38.16
N LYS A 301 46.56 -5.25 38.36
CA LYS A 301 46.87 -6.69 38.43
C LYS A 301 46.32 -7.37 39.70
N GLY A 302 45.92 -8.63 39.58
CA GLY A 302 45.95 -9.68 40.62
C GLY A 302 45.43 -11.03 40.08
N ARG A 303 46.28 -11.98 39.65
CA ARG A 303 46.75 -13.21 40.38
C ARG A 303 45.58 -14.06 40.95
N LYS A 304 45.40 -15.38 40.73
CA LYS A 304 46.17 -16.56 40.22
C LYS A 304 45.12 -17.66 39.88
N ARG A 305 45.22 -18.37 38.74
CA ARG A 305 45.81 -19.73 38.50
C ARG A 305 44.86 -20.92 38.75
N GLY A 306 44.56 -21.66 37.68
CA GLY A 306 43.95 -23.00 37.67
C GLY A 306 43.82 -23.57 36.24
N GLU A 307 44.79 -24.40 35.84
CA GLU A 307 44.79 -25.35 34.70
C GLU A 307 43.60 -26.35 34.79
N VAL A 308 43.05 -27.06 33.80
CA VAL A 308 43.36 -27.43 32.39
C VAL A 308 42.07 -28.07 31.80
N LYS A 309 41.86 -27.97 30.48
CA LYS A 309 41.28 -28.95 29.52
C LYS A 309 40.43 -28.28 28.41
N THR A 310 40.94 -28.34 27.19
CA THR A 310 40.16 -28.27 25.93
C THR A 310 39.25 -29.51 25.80
N PRO A 311 38.08 -29.39 25.16
CA PRO A 311 38.03 -29.68 23.72
C PRO A 311 37.17 -28.71 22.89
N ILE A 312 37.46 -28.73 21.60
CA ILE A 312 36.84 -28.04 20.46
C ILE A 312 35.34 -28.36 20.36
N LYS A 313 34.52 -27.32 20.15
CA LYS A 313 33.33 -27.39 19.29
C LYS A 313 32.92 -25.98 18.82
N ASP A 314 33.47 -25.60 17.67
CA ASP A 314 32.98 -24.53 16.82
C ASP A 314 31.51 -24.78 16.47
N ASN A 315 30.67 -23.76 16.68
CA ASN A 315 29.29 -23.58 16.19
C ASN A 315 28.56 -22.43 16.92
N LYS A 316 29.18 -21.80 17.93
CA LYS A 316 28.59 -20.67 18.66
C LYS A 316 29.03 -19.29 18.15
N VAL A 317 30.15 -19.22 17.41
CA VAL A 317 30.71 -17.96 16.90
C VAL A 317 30.01 -17.54 15.59
N GLU A 318 29.67 -18.47 14.70
CA GLU A 318 28.93 -18.17 13.47
C GLU A 318 27.49 -17.70 13.74
N ALA A 319 26.76 -18.32 14.66
CA ALA A 319 25.40 -17.89 14.98
C ALA A 319 25.34 -16.49 15.60
N VAL A 320 26.39 -16.08 16.33
CA VAL A 320 26.51 -14.73 16.89
C VAL A 320 26.95 -13.73 15.81
N ALA A 321 27.93 -14.10 14.97
CA ALA A 321 28.40 -13.26 13.86
C ALA A 321 27.33 -13.04 12.77
N VAL A 322 26.51 -14.06 12.46
CA VAL A 322 25.37 -13.96 11.55
C VAL A 322 24.31 -13.04 12.16
N LYS A 323 23.93 -13.24 13.42
CA LYS A 323 22.94 -12.39 14.11
C LYS A 323 23.40 -10.93 14.27
N GLU A 324 24.70 -10.70 14.43
CA GLU A 324 25.34 -9.39 14.49
C GLU A 324 25.45 -8.72 13.10
N ARG A 325 25.75 -9.47 12.04
CA ARG A 325 25.65 -8.97 10.65
C ARG A 325 24.21 -8.63 10.26
N THR A 326 23.24 -9.47 10.60
CA THR A 326 21.82 -9.20 10.28
C THR A 326 21.27 -8.00 11.05
N SER A 327 21.68 -7.80 12.31
CA SER A 327 21.28 -6.62 13.09
C SER A 327 21.93 -5.34 12.57
N ASN A 328 23.20 -5.41 12.17
CA ASN A 328 23.93 -4.27 11.59
C ASN A 328 23.34 -3.88 10.22
N ASN A 329 23.05 -4.85 9.35
CA ASN A 329 22.41 -4.63 8.04
C ASN A 329 21.00 -4.04 8.16
N ARG A 330 20.22 -4.45 9.16
CA ARG A 330 18.90 -3.84 9.42
C ARG A 330 19.03 -2.38 9.87
N GLY A 331 20.04 -2.07 10.70
CA GLY A 331 20.33 -0.72 11.15
C GLY A 331 20.76 0.21 10.01
N THR A 332 21.68 -0.25 9.15
CA THR A 332 22.13 0.50 7.97
C THR A 332 21.00 0.70 6.97
N PHE A 333 20.15 -0.30 6.74
CA PHE A 333 19.02 -0.21 5.81
C PHE A 333 17.96 0.79 6.29
N LYS A 334 17.70 0.80 7.61
CA LYS A 334 16.84 1.81 8.23
C LYS A 334 17.42 3.22 8.05
N GLY A 335 18.74 3.37 8.20
CA GLY A 335 19.43 4.63 7.95
C GLY A 335 19.29 5.10 6.50
N PHE A 336 19.50 4.22 5.52
CA PHE A 336 19.26 4.49 4.10
C PHE A 336 17.80 4.91 3.85
N THR A 337 16.85 4.13 4.34
CA THR A 337 15.41 4.40 4.19
C THR A 337 15.04 5.77 4.76
N THR A 338 15.57 6.13 5.93
CA THR A 338 15.32 7.44 6.56
C THR A 338 15.76 8.59 5.64
N ARG A 339 16.94 8.48 5.01
CA ARG A 339 17.47 9.48 4.07
C ARG A 339 16.67 9.53 2.76
N PHE A 340 16.31 8.36 2.21
CA PHE A 340 15.51 8.26 0.99
C PHE A 340 14.12 8.88 1.18
N ILE A 341 13.49 8.66 2.32
CA ILE A 341 12.20 9.27 2.66
C ILE A 341 12.37 10.77 2.89
N ARG A 342 13.48 11.22 3.51
CA ARG A 342 13.77 12.64 3.67
C ARG A 342 13.87 13.36 2.34
N LEU A 343 14.56 12.77 1.36
CA LEU A 343 14.67 13.30 0.00
C LEU A 343 13.31 13.54 -0.65
N ASN A 344 12.44 12.53 -0.63
CA ASN A 344 11.09 12.64 -1.18
C ASN A 344 10.19 13.57 -0.36
N GLY A 345 10.40 13.63 0.96
CA GLY A 345 9.72 14.56 1.86
C GLY A 345 9.99 16.02 1.52
N ILE A 346 11.24 16.39 1.25
CA ILE A 346 11.64 17.74 0.81
C ILE A 346 10.82 18.18 -0.42
N LEU A 347 10.71 17.30 -1.42
CA LEU A 347 9.98 17.56 -2.66
C LEU A 347 8.46 17.59 -2.44
N PHE A 348 7.93 16.71 -1.59
CA PHE A 348 6.50 16.63 -1.30
C PHE A 348 6.00 17.82 -0.48
N THR A 349 6.70 18.18 0.59
CA THR A 349 6.33 19.30 1.49
C THR A 349 6.81 20.65 0.97
N ARG A 350 7.72 20.66 -0.03
CA ARG A 350 8.33 21.87 -0.61
C ARG A 350 9.12 22.68 0.43
N THR A 351 9.75 21.99 1.37
CA THR A 351 10.53 22.61 2.45
C THR A 351 11.94 22.04 2.50
N SER A 352 12.90 22.87 2.89
CA SER A 352 14.32 22.50 2.96
C SER A 352 14.98 22.18 1.60
N LEU A 353 14.58 22.87 0.53
CA LEU A 353 15.15 22.69 -0.81
C LEU A 353 16.66 22.99 -0.84
N GLU A 354 17.15 23.86 0.04
CA GLU A 354 18.57 24.17 0.20
C GLU A 354 19.42 22.96 0.61
N THR A 355 18.80 21.93 1.20
CA THR A 355 19.49 20.70 1.60
C THR A 355 19.37 19.57 0.57
N PHE A 356 18.63 19.80 -0.53
CA PHE A 356 18.26 18.74 -1.48
C PHE A 356 19.48 18.02 -2.08
N ASP A 357 20.44 18.77 -2.62
CA ASP A 357 21.63 18.20 -3.27
C ASP A 357 22.47 17.35 -2.30
N GLU A 358 22.63 17.81 -1.04
CA GLU A 358 23.35 17.07 0.00
C GLU A 358 22.62 15.76 0.33
N VAL A 359 21.30 15.83 0.56
CA VAL A 359 20.50 14.63 0.86
C VAL A 359 20.55 13.65 -0.31
N LEU A 360 20.39 14.11 -1.56
CA LEU A 360 20.48 13.27 -2.75
C LEU A 360 21.82 12.54 -2.83
N SER A 361 22.94 13.26 -2.62
CA SER A 361 24.27 12.65 -2.60
C SER A 361 24.40 11.56 -1.54
N THR A 362 23.89 11.79 -0.33
CA THR A 362 23.93 10.76 0.74
C THR A 362 23.04 9.55 0.45
N VAL A 363 21.87 9.77 -0.18
CA VAL A 363 20.97 8.69 -0.60
C VAL A 363 21.63 7.86 -1.69
N LYS A 364 22.25 8.51 -2.69
CA LYS A 364 22.96 7.83 -3.78
C LYS A 364 24.13 7.00 -3.25
N SER A 365 24.95 7.56 -2.37
CA SER A 365 26.05 6.81 -1.74
C SER A 365 25.53 5.60 -0.99
N GLY A 366 24.51 5.77 -0.14
CA GLY A 366 23.92 4.66 0.59
C GLY A 366 23.31 3.60 -0.33
N LEU A 367 22.66 3.99 -1.42
CA LEU A 367 22.12 3.06 -2.40
C LEU A 367 23.22 2.21 -3.05
N LEU A 368 24.34 2.83 -3.43
CA LEU A 368 25.48 2.10 -4.02
C LEU A 368 26.07 1.08 -3.05
N ASP A 369 26.13 1.40 -1.75
CA ASP A 369 26.56 0.44 -0.72
C ASP A 369 25.63 -0.79 -0.66
N PHE A 370 24.31 -0.59 -0.79
CA PHE A 370 23.32 -1.68 -0.79
C PHE A 370 23.28 -2.48 -2.09
N LEU A 371 23.46 -1.82 -3.24
CA LEU A 371 23.53 -2.49 -4.54
C LEU A 371 24.73 -3.45 -4.61
N SER A 372 25.78 -3.18 -3.83
CA SER A 372 27.05 -3.92 -3.77
C SER A 372 27.77 -4.02 -5.12
N SER A 373 29.00 -4.53 -5.09
CA SER A 373 29.87 -4.67 -6.27
C SER A 373 30.19 -6.13 -6.51
N GLY A 374 30.23 -6.57 -7.77
CA GLY A 374 30.65 -7.93 -8.14
C GLY A 374 29.72 -8.57 -9.17
N PRO A 375 30.01 -9.81 -9.61
CA PRO A 375 29.25 -10.47 -10.66
C PRO A 375 27.91 -11.06 -10.19
N GLU A 376 27.73 -11.27 -8.89
CA GLU A 376 26.55 -11.94 -8.31
C GLU A 376 25.56 -10.92 -7.73
N ASP A 377 24.29 -11.31 -7.68
CA ASP A 377 23.20 -10.50 -7.12
C ASP A 377 23.07 -10.76 -5.60
N GLU A 378 23.22 -9.73 -4.79
CA GLU A 378 23.18 -9.83 -3.33
C GLU A 378 21.83 -9.36 -2.77
N LEU A 379 21.28 -10.15 -1.84
CA LEU A 379 19.98 -9.87 -1.21
C LEU A 379 20.12 -8.87 -0.04
N ASN A 380 20.54 -7.65 -0.34
CA ASN A 380 20.83 -6.63 0.67
C ASN A 380 19.60 -5.76 1.04
N PHE A 381 18.51 -5.83 0.27
CA PHE A 381 17.31 -4.99 0.40
C PHE A 381 16.15 -5.62 1.17
N GLY A 382 16.32 -6.84 1.70
CA GLY A 382 15.27 -7.61 2.38
C GLY A 382 15.82 -8.91 2.98
N SER A 383 14.97 -9.66 3.69
CA SER A 383 15.40 -10.97 4.23
C SER A 383 15.46 -12.08 3.18
N ASP A 384 14.76 -11.90 2.06
CA ASP A 384 14.72 -12.84 0.94
C ASP A 384 14.56 -12.10 -0.40
N ALA A 385 14.57 -12.87 -1.50
CA ALA A 385 14.46 -12.34 -2.84
C ALA A 385 13.10 -11.67 -3.13
N ALA A 386 12.01 -12.12 -2.51
CA ALA A 386 10.68 -11.53 -2.70
C ALA A 386 10.60 -10.15 -2.02
N GLU A 387 11.12 -10.02 -0.80
CA GLU A 387 11.25 -8.74 -0.12
C GLU A 387 12.18 -7.79 -0.88
N CYS A 388 13.31 -8.26 -1.41
CA CYS A 388 14.20 -7.42 -2.21
C CYS A 388 13.49 -6.86 -3.45
N LYS A 389 12.80 -7.72 -4.22
CA LYS A 389 12.00 -7.30 -5.39
C LYS A 389 10.96 -6.25 -5.01
N LEU A 390 10.21 -6.48 -3.93
CA LEU A 390 9.21 -5.55 -3.42
C LEU A 390 9.82 -4.22 -2.97
N THR A 391 10.95 -4.23 -2.28
CA THR A 391 11.67 -3.01 -1.86
C THR A 391 12.05 -2.18 -3.08
N ILE A 392 12.59 -2.80 -4.13
CA ILE A 392 13.00 -2.10 -5.35
C ILE A 392 11.79 -1.55 -6.12
N VAL A 393 10.68 -2.30 -6.18
CA VAL A 393 9.40 -1.80 -6.71
C VAL A 393 8.92 -0.58 -5.93
N ARG A 394 8.95 -0.63 -4.58
CA ARG A 394 8.53 0.50 -3.73
C ARG A 394 9.39 1.74 -3.95
N ILE A 395 10.71 1.60 -4.03
CA ILE A 395 11.64 2.70 -4.33
C ILE A 395 11.28 3.34 -5.67
N SER A 396 11.15 2.52 -6.71
CA SER A 396 10.83 2.97 -8.07
C SER A 396 9.47 3.69 -8.14
N VAL A 397 8.45 3.16 -7.45
CA VAL A 397 7.11 3.78 -7.38
C VAL A 397 7.12 5.10 -6.61
N ILE A 398 7.91 5.19 -5.52
CA ILE A 398 8.06 6.44 -4.79
C ILE A 398 8.65 7.53 -5.69
N LEU A 399 9.67 7.20 -6.49
CA LEU A 399 10.27 8.13 -7.45
C LEU A 399 9.27 8.56 -8.53
N ILE A 400 8.58 7.60 -9.16
CA ILE A 400 7.55 7.87 -10.17
C ILE A 400 6.45 8.77 -9.59
N PHE A 401 5.97 8.47 -8.37
CA PHE A 401 4.96 9.28 -7.71
C PHE A 401 5.46 10.70 -7.42
N THR A 402 6.71 10.86 -6.98
CA THR A 402 7.28 12.17 -6.69
C THR A 402 7.27 13.06 -7.94
N VAL A 403 7.69 12.53 -9.09
CA VAL A 403 7.59 13.24 -10.38
C VAL A 403 6.13 13.50 -10.74
N TYR A 404 5.25 12.50 -10.64
CA TYR A 404 3.83 12.64 -10.94
C TYR A 404 3.16 13.74 -10.09
N ASN A 405 3.37 13.75 -8.77
CA ASN A 405 2.75 14.68 -7.84
C ASN A 405 3.23 16.12 -8.05
N VAL A 406 4.51 16.33 -8.36
CA VAL A 406 5.06 17.66 -8.68
C VAL A 406 4.60 18.11 -10.07
N GLY A 407 4.49 17.18 -11.01
CA GLY A 407 4.07 17.41 -12.39
C GLY A 407 2.58 17.69 -12.57
N ARG A 408 1.72 17.64 -11.55
CA ARG A 408 0.29 17.96 -11.70
C ARG A 408 0.06 19.48 -11.76
N GLU A 409 -0.62 19.90 -12.82
CA GLU A 409 -1.13 21.27 -12.96
C GLU A 409 -2.38 21.44 -12.10
N ASN A 410 -2.53 22.59 -11.46
CA ASN A 410 -3.80 23.01 -10.86
C ASN A 410 -4.30 24.19 -11.69
N GLU A 411 -5.60 24.25 -11.99
CA GLU A 411 -6.22 25.26 -12.87
C GLU A 411 -6.06 26.72 -12.37
N ASN A 412 -5.61 26.93 -11.12
CA ASN A 412 -5.48 28.24 -10.48
C ASN A 412 -4.06 28.50 -9.91
N GLN A 413 -2.99 28.27 -10.69
CA GLN A 413 -1.61 28.51 -10.25
C GLN A 413 -1.17 29.97 -10.48
N SER A 414 -0.54 30.58 -9.48
CA SER A 414 0.18 31.86 -9.64
C SER A 414 1.46 31.66 -10.46
N TYR A 415 1.97 32.72 -11.10
CA TYR A 415 3.29 32.68 -11.74
C TYR A 415 4.39 32.20 -10.78
N ALA A 416 4.34 32.61 -9.52
CA ALA A 416 5.28 32.15 -8.49
C ALA A 416 5.17 30.63 -8.24
N ASP A 417 3.95 30.08 -8.30
CA ASP A 417 3.72 28.63 -8.14
C ASP A 417 4.29 27.85 -9.34
N ILE A 418 4.17 28.41 -10.54
CA ILE A 418 4.71 27.81 -11.77
C ILE A 418 6.24 27.74 -11.71
N VAL A 419 6.90 28.83 -11.33
CA VAL A 419 8.37 28.87 -11.20
C VAL A 419 8.88 27.95 -10.10
N GLN A 420 8.20 27.89 -8.94
CA GLN A 420 8.58 26.95 -7.90
C GLN A 420 8.37 25.49 -8.34
N ARG A 421 7.30 25.22 -9.10
CA ARG A 421 7.01 23.89 -9.64
C ARG A 421 8.06 23.43 -10.63
N SER A 422 8.57 24.30 -11.50
CA SER A 422 9.65 23.92 -12.43
C SER A 422 10.92 23.51 -11.70
N VAL A 423 11.33 24.25 -10.66
CA VAL A 423 12.51 23.89 -9.82
C VAL A 423 12.28 22.57 -9.09
N LEU A 424 11.08 22.36 -8.54
CA LEU A 424 10.72 21.10 -7.89
C LEU A 424 10.73 19.92 -8.87
N LEU A 425 10.26 20.14 -10.10
CA LEU A 425 10.19 19.11 -11.13
C LEU A 425 11.60 18.75 -11.61
N GLU A 426 12.47 19.74 -11.81
CA GLU A 426 13.88 19.55 -12.14
C GLU A 426 14.58 18.68 -11.09
N ASN A 427 14.39 19.00 -9.80
CA ASN A 427 14.94 18.22 -8.69
C ASN A 427 14.35 16.80 -8.62
N ALA A 428 13.03 16.66 -8.78
CA ALA A 428 12.37 15.35 -8.79
C ALA A 428 12.88 14.45 -9.92
N LEU A 429 13.03 14.99 -11.12
CA LEU A 429 13.58 14.28 -12.29
C LEU A 429 15.06 13.93 -12.08
N THR A 430 15.86 14.86 -11.55
CA THR A 430 17.28 14.63 -11.24
C THR A 430 17.44 13.45 -10.28
N ALA A 431 16.75 13.48 -9.13
CA ALA A 431 16.79 12.39 -8.16
C ALA A 431 16.33 11.05 -8.77
N THR A 432 15.25 11.09 -9.56
CA THR A 432 14.67 9.90 -10.19
C THR A 432 15.62 9.25 -11.18
N PHE A 433 16.17 10.01 -12.12
CA PHE A 433 17.10 9.47 -13.13
C PHE A 433 18.44 9.04 -12.52
N GLU A 434 18.97 9.76 -11.53
CA GLU A 434 20.21 9.33 -10.88
C GLU A 434 20.05 8.01 -10.13
N ILE A 435 19.00 7.88 -9.31
CA ILE A 435 18.74 6.68 -8.51
C ILE A 435 18.44 5.48 -9.43
N MET A 436 17.55 5.65 -10.41
CA MET A 436 17.24 4.57 -11.36
C MET A 436 18.44 4.23 -12.25
N GLY A 437 19.28 5.21 -12.59
CA GLY A 437 20.52 4.98 -13.33
C GLY A 437 21.50 4.10 -12.55
N CYS A 438 21.63 4.29 -11.23
CA CYS A 438 22.42 3.41 -10.36
C CYS A 438 21.87 1.97 -10.33
N ILE A 439 20.55 1.80 -10.26
CA ILE A 439 19.91 0.46 -10.26
C ILE A 439 20.15 -0.25 -11.60
N VAL A 440 19.98 0.44 -12.72
CA VAL A 440 20.21 -0.12 -14.07
C VAL A 440 21.69 -0.44 -14.30
N GLU A 441 22.60 0.44 -13.86
CA GLU A 441 24.04 0.18 -13.89
C GLU A 441 24.38 -1.10 -13.15
N ARG A 442 23.77 -1.32 -11.97
CA ARG A 442 23.98 -2.55 -11.22
C ARG A 442 23.51 -3.78 -11.99
N CYS A 443 22.32 -3.75 -12.59
CA CYS A 443 21.84 -4.84 -13.45
C CYS A 443 22.83 -5.14 -14.60
N ASN A 444 23.43 -4.10 -15.18
CA ASN A 444 24.42 -4.26 -16.26
C ASN A 444 25.73 -4.91 -15.80
N GLN A 445 26.09 -4.82 -14.51
CA GLN A 445 27.30 -5.44 -13.96
C GLN A 445 27.14 -6.92 -13.58
N LEU A 446 25.89 -7.38 -13.40
CA LEU A 446 25.60 -8.77 -13.02
C LEU A 446 25.91 -9.77 -14.13
N LYS A 447 26.35 -10.98 -13.77
CA LYS A 447 26.59 -12.06 -14.74
C LYS A 447 25.29 -12.52 -15.41
N ASP A 448 24.24 -12.73 -14.62
CA ASP A 448 22.90 -13.05 -15.08
C ASP A 448 21.93 -11.89 -14.75
N PRO A 449 21.78 -10.89 -15.63
CA PRO A 449 20.86 -9.78 -15.39
C PRO A 449 19.39 -10.22 -15.36
N VAL A 450 19.04 -11.33 -16.01
CA VAL A 450 17.65 -11.79 -16.20
C VAL A 450 17.04 -12.36 -14.92
N ALA A 451 17.88 -12.91 -14.05
CA ALA A 451 17.45 -13.40 -12.75
C ALA A 451 17.43 -12.33 -11.65
N SER A 452 17.81 -11.08 -11.94
CA SER A 452 18.05 -10.09 -10.90
C SER A 452 16.80 -9.67 -10.14
N VAL A 453 16.93 -9.50 -8.82
CA VAL A 453 15.87 -8.97 -7.95
C VAL A 453 15.55 -7.50 -8.23
N LEU A 454 16.42 -6.82 -8.97
CA LEU A 454 16.27 -5.40 -9.34
C LEU A 454 15.34 -5.20 -10.55
N LEU A 455 15.18 -6.21 -11.41
CA LEU A 455 14.43 -6.08 -12.67
C LEU A 455 12.98 -5.62 -12.52
N PRO A 456 12.20 -6.05 -11.51
CA PRO A 456 10.83 -5.56 -11.37
C PRO A 456 10.73 -4.04 -11.25
N GLY A 457 11.67 -3.39 -10.56
CA GLY A 457 11.72 -1.92 -10.50
C GLY A 457 12.16 -1.27 -11.81
N VAL A 458 13.09 -1.91 -12.53
CA VAL A 458 13.53 -1.43 -13.85
C VAL A 458 12.41 -1.52 -14.87
N LEU A 459 11.67 -2.65 -14.90
CA LEU A 459 10.52 -2.86 -15.79
C LEU A 459 9.51 -1.71 -15.64
N ILE A 460 9.00 -1.51 -14.42
CA ILE A 460 7.95 -0.51 -14.19
C ILE A 460 8.44 0.90 -14.51
N PHE A 461 9.73 1.19 -14.32
CA PHE A 461 10.29 2.50 -14.62
C PHE A 461 10.41 2.74 -16.13
N VAL A 462 10.89 1.75 -16.89
CA VAL A 462 11.01 1.86 -18.35
C VAL A 462 9.63 1.91 -19.00
N GLU A 463 8.65 1.14 -18.52
CA GLU A 463 7.27 1.21 -18.98
C GLU A 463 6.62 2.56 -18.67
N TRP A 464 6.85 3.12 -17.48
CA TRP A 464 6.38 4.46 -17.15
C TRP A 464 6.94 5.51 -18.12
N LEU A 465 8.24 5.46 -18.42
CA LEU A 465 8.86 6.36 -19.41
C LEU A 465 8.27 6.15 -20.80
N ALA A 466 8.02 4.90 -21.20
CA ALA A 466 7.38 4.59 -22.48
C ALA A 466 5.95 5.15 -22.56
N CYS A 467 5.23 5.29 -21.44
CA CYS A 467 3.92 5.94 -21.40
C CYS A 467 3.97 7.47 -21.25
N ARG A 468 5.13 8.05 -20.93
CA ARG A 468 5.32 9.49 -20.64
C ARG A 468 6.47 10.06 -21.45
N HIS A 469 6.22 10.23 -22.74
CA HIS A 469 7.20 10.74 -23.70
C HIS A 469 7.75 12.12 -23.33
N ASP A 470 6.92 12.98 -22.74
CA ASP A 470 7.29 14.31 -22.25
C ASP A 470 8.40 14.24 -21.18
N ILE A 471 8.34 13.23 -20.31
CA ILE A 471 9.33 13.01 -19.26
C ILE A 471 10.59 12.30 -19.80
N ALA A 472 10.39 11.36 -20.72
CA ALA A 472 11.46 10.55 -21.31
C ALA A 472 12.43 11.37 -22.17
N VAL A 473 11.90 12.18 -23.10
CA VAL A 473 12.70 13.07 -23.97
C VAL A 473 13.23 14.25 -23.15
N GLY A 474 12.33 14.86 -22.37
CA GLY A 474 12.63 16.03 -21.57
C GLY A 474 12.51 17.33 -22.33
N ASN A 475 11.69 18.24 -21.81
CA ASN A 475 11.48 19.58 -22.38
C ASN A 475 12.20 20.69 -21.59
N GLU A 476 12.87 20.38 -20.48
CA GLU A 476 13.36 21.37 -19.52
C GLU A 476 14.87 21.62 -19.62
N LEU A 477 15.25 22.90 -19.50
CA LEU A 477 16.56 23.50 -19.82
C LEU A 477 17.64 23.33 -18.73
N GLY A 478 17.41 22.54 -17.68
CA GLY A 478 18.32 22.41 -16.54
C GLY A 478 19.52 21.51 -16.82
N GLU A 479 20.75 22.05 -16.74
CA GLU A 479 22.00 21.31 -17.00
C GLU A 479 22.16 20.07 -16.08
N LYS A 480 21.81 20.19 -14.79
CA LYS A 480 21.89 19.09 -13.81
C LYS A 480 20.94 17.95 -14.20
N GLN A 481 19.70 18.29 -14.49
CA GLN A 481 18.65 17.36 -14.88
C GLN A 481 18.99 16.65 -16.20
N ALA A 482 19.48 17.40 -17.19
CA ALA A 482 19.96 16.84 -18.46
C ALA A 482 21.14 15.87 -18.26
N GLY A 483 22.06 16.21 -17.35
CA GLY A 483 23.18 15.33 -16.96
C GLY A 483 22.69 14.01 -16.33
N ALA A 484 21.78 14.09 -15.37
CA ALA A 484 21.18 12.90 -14.73
C ALA A 484 20.41 12.02 -15.72
N ARG A 485 19.61 12.63 -16.62
CA ARG A 485 18.90 11.92 -17.69
C ARG A 485 19.88 11.22 -18.65
N SER A 486 20.93 11.92 -19.07
CA SER A 486 21.97 11.35 -19.94
C SER A 486 22.71 10.19 -19.26
N PHE A 487 23.01 10.32 -17.97
CA PHE A 487 23.59 9.23 -17.16
C PHE A 487 22.67 8.00 -17.20
N PHE A 488 21.38 8.16 -16.91
CA PHE A 488 20.41 7.06 -16.98
C PHE A 488 20.36 6.41 -18.36
N TRP A 489 20.20 7.20 -19.44
CA TRP A 489 20.08 6.65 -20.79
C TRP A 489 21.32 5.89 -21.24
N ASN A 490 22.51 6.40 -20.93
CA ASN A 490 23.77 5.71 -21.23
C ASN A 490 23.82 4.32 -20.56
N ARG A 491 23.31 4.19 -19.33
CA ARG A 491 23.25 2.90 -18.63
C ARG A 491 22.14 2.01 -19.15
N CYS A 492 20.97 2.59 -19.43
CA CYS A 492 19.82 1.89 -19.98
C CYS A 492 20.13 1.28 -21.36
N ILE A 493 20.76 2.03 -22.27
CA ILE A 493 21.16 1.53 -23.59
C ILE A 493 22.16 0.38 -23.45
N SER A 494 23.20 0.53 -22.62
CA SER A 494 24.16 -0.55 -22.37
C SER A 494 23.47 -1.81 -21.83
N PHE A 495 22.53 -1.63 -20.91
CA PHE A 495 21.79 -2.72 -20.31
C PHE A 495 20.86 -3.42 -21.32
N LEU A 496 20.12 -2.66 -22.14
CA LEU A 496 19.26 -3.20 -23.20
C LEU A 496 20.08 -3.98 -24.24
N ASN A 497 21.23 -3.46 -24.66
CA ASN A 497 22.14 -4.16 -25.58
C ASN A 497 22.66 -5.48 -24.98
N LYS A 498 22.94 -5.50 -23.67
CA LYS A 498 23.33 -6.73 -22.96
C LYS A 498 22.18 -7.74 -22.91
N LEU A 499 20.95 -7.30 -22.65
CA LEU A 499 19.77 -8.17 -22.68
C LEU A 499 19.53 -8.76 -24.08
N LEU A 500 19.64 -7.95 -25.13
CA LEU A 500 19.54 -8.41 -26.53
C LEU A 500 20.61 -9.46 -26.86
N SER A 501 21.84 -9.24 -26.40
CA SER A 501 22.95 -10.18 -26.61
C SER A 501 22.81 -11.49 -25.82
N SER A 502 22.00 -11.53 -24.76
CA SER A 502 21.81 -12.70 -23.91
C SER A 502 20.92 -13.80 -24.50
N GLY A 503 20.48 -13.67 -25.76
CA GLY A 503 19.79 -14.71 -26.51
C GLY A 503 18.30 -14.89 -26.19
N TYR A 504 17.75 -14.11 -25.25
CA TYR A 504 16.31 -14.14 -24.93
C TYR A 504 15.42 -13.51 -26.02
N ALA A 505 16.01 -12.72 -26.93
CA ALA A 505 15.31 -12.10 -28.06
C ALA A 505 14.97 -13.08 -29.20
N LEU A 506 15.65 -14.23 -29.29
CA LEU A 506 15.52 -15.17 -30.42
C LEU A 506 14.37 -16.18 -30.29
N LEU A 507 13.55 -16.11 -29.23
CA LEU A 507 12.50 -17.12 -29.03
C LEU A 507 11.22 -16.86 -29.83
N ASN A 508 10.96 -15.64 -30.32
CA ASN A 508 9.74 -15.28 -31.05
C ASN A 508 10.01 -14.24 -32.15
N GLU A 509 10.90 -14.51 -33.11
CA GLU A 509 10.96 -13.69 -34.34
C GLU A 509 9.72 -13.90 -35.26
N ASP A 510 8.82 -14.84 -34.90
CA ASP A 510 7.63 -15.21 -35.68
C ASP A 510 6.29 -14.61 -35.16
N GLU A 511 6.26 -13.86 -34.04
CA GLU A 511 5.04 -13.16 -33.57
C GLU A 511 5.23 -11.64 -33.71
N ASP A 512 4.34 -11.02 -34.50
CA ASP A 512 4.38 -9.67 -35.05
C ASP A 512 4.89 -8.56 -34.11
N GLU A 513 5.72 -7.66 -34.65
CA GLU A 513 6.11 -6.37 -34.04
C GLU A 513 4.91 -5.40 -33.81
N SER A 514 3.67 -5.84 -34.04
CA SER A 514 2.46 -5.01 -34.00
C SER A 514 1.91 -4.81 -32.58
N CYS A 515 2.20 -5.69 -31.62
CA CYS A 515 1.55 -5.68 -30.30
C CYS A 515 1.89 -4.49 -29.40
N PHE A 516 3.00 -3.81 -29.65
CA PHE A 516 3.51 -2.77 -28.73
C PHE A 516 4.09 -1.54 -29.40
N THR A 517 4.04 -1.45 -30.73
CA THR A 517 4.49 -0.26 -31.48
C THR A 517 3.59 0.96 -31.26
N ASN A 518 2.38 0.75 -30.73
CA ASN A 518 1.46 1.82 -30.37
C ASN A 518 0.63 1.43 -29.13
N MET A 519 1.12 1.72 -27.91
CA MET A 519 0.36 1.48 -26.65
C MET A 519 -1.00 2.20 -26.59
N SER A 520 -1.37 2.99 -27.61
CA SER A 520 -2.68 3.64 -27.75
C SER A 520 -3.68 2.90 -28.66
N LYS A 521 -3.27 1.87 -29.42
CA LYS A 521 -4.12 1.11 -30.34
C LYS A 521 -3.62 -0.34 -30.51
N TYR A 522 -4.40 -1.34 -30.08
CA TYR A 522 -4.12 -2.74 -30.42
C TYR A 522 -5.36 -3.63 -30.61
N ASP A 523 -5.17 -4.73 -31.36
CA ASP A 523 -6.11 -5.74 -31.85
C ASP A 523 -6.09 -7.01 -30.94
N GLU A 524 -7.23 -7.66 -30.73
CA GLU A 524 -7.45 -8.61 -29.60
C GLU A 524 -6.77 -10.00 -29.67
N ASN A 525 -5.89 -10.30 -30.64
CA ASN A 525 -5.52 -11.69 -30.97
C ASN A 525 -4.19 -12.26 -30.40
N ASP A 526 -3.29 -11.47 -29.78
CA ASP A 526 -1.99 -11.96 -29.28
C ASP A 526 -1.94 -12.16 -27.75
N THR A 527 -2.45 -13.30 -27.29
CA THR A 527 -2.59 -13.63 -25.87
C THR A 527 -1.31 -14.10 -25.14
N SER A 528 -0.16 -14.26 -25.80
CA SER A 528 1.06 -14.82 -25.18
C SER A 528 1.89 -13.80 -24.37
N ASN A 529 1.94 -12.54 -24.83
CA ASN A 529 2.76 -11.44 -24.24
C ASN A 529 2.01 -10.56 -23.24
N CYS A 530 0.73 -10.85 -22.98
CA CYS A 530 -0.14 -10.02 -22.15
C CYS A 530 -0.19 -10.43 -20.66
N LEU A 531 0.71 -11.29 -20.17
CA LEU A 531 0.63 -11.79 -18.79
C LEU A 531 0.99 -10.71 -17.75
N ALA A 532 0.09 -10.46 -16.79
CA ALA A 532 0.40 -9.65 -15.61
C ALA A 532 1.40 -10.38 -14.70
N LEU A 533 2.48 -9.69 -14.36
CA LEU A 533 3.54 -10.13 -13.45
C LEU A 533 3.24 -9.69 -12.01
N PRO A 534 3.95 -10.23 -11.00
CA PRO A 534 3.72 -9.87 -9.60
C PRO A 534 3.76 -8.36 -9.32
N GLU A 535 4.66 -7.63 -9.97
CA GLU A 535 4.75 -6.17 -9.91
C GLU A 535 3.50 -5.47 -10.46
N ASP A 536 2.84 -6.01 -11.49
CA ASP A 536 1.61 -5.44 -12.04
C ASP A 536 0.42 -5.66 -11.08
N PHE A 537 0.31 -6.84 -10.46
CA PHE A 537 -0.68 -7.09 -9.43
C PHE A 537 -0.49 -6.17 -8.22
N GLU A 538 0.76 -6.01 -7.78
CA GLU A 538 1.08 -5.09 -6.69
C GLU A 538 0.73 -3.65 -7.06
N LEU A 539 0.88 -3.22 -8.32
CA LEU A 539 0.67 -1.84 -8.79
C LEU A 539 -0.64 -1.58 -9.51
N ARG A 540 -1.57 -2.53 -9.55
CA ARG A 540 -2.88 -2.35 -10.18
C ARG A 540 -3.59 -1.09 -9.66
N GLY A 541 -4.16 -0.32 -10.58
CA GLY A 541 -4.83 0.94 -10.27
C GLY A 541 -3.90 2.14 -10.02
N PHE A 542 -2.57 1.95 -10.07
CA PHE A 542 -1.61 3.05 -9.98
C PHE A 542 -1.65 3.88 -11.28
N VAL A 543 -2.28 5.06 -11.21
CA VAL A 543 -2.56 5.93 -12.36
C VAL A 543 -1.35 6.19 -13.25
N PRO A 544 -0.13 6.48 -12.72
CA PRO A 544 1.03 6.71 -13.58
C PRO A 544 1.42 5.55 -14.49
N LEU A 545 1.05 4.31 -14.15
CA LEU A 545 1.31 3.10 -14.93
C LEU A 545 0.07 2.54 -15.64
N LEU A 546 -1.09 3.17 -15.49
CA LEU A 546 -2.34 2.65 -16.04
C LEU A 546 -2.24 2.35 -17.54
N PRO A 547 -1.64 3.20 -18.41
CA PRO A 547 -1.54 2.90 -19.84
C PRO A 547 -0.75 1.62 -20.14
N ALA A 548 0.31 1.31 -19.35
CA ALA A 548 1.09 0.07 -19.47
C ALA A 548 0.36 -1.17 -18.95
N GLN A 549 -0.72 -1.00 -18.18
CA GLN A 549 -1.46 -2.10 -17.56
C GLN A 549 -2.76 -2.46 -18.29
N LEU A 550 -3.23 -1.61 -19.21
CA LEU A 550 -4.54 -1.77 -19.88
C LEU A 550 -4.67 -3.09 -20.65
N PHE A 551 -3.57 -3.57 -21.23
CA PHE A 551 -3.52 -4.79 -22.05
C PHE A 551 -3.10 -6.03 -21.26
N LEU A 552 -2.84 -5.91 -19.96
CA LEU A 552 -2.39 -7.04 -19.15
C LEU A 552 -3.57 -7.90 -18.67
N ASP A 553 -3.40 -9.21 -18.81
CA ASP A 553 -4.27 -10.23 -18.28
C ASP A 553 -4.03 -10.45 -16.79
N PHE A 554 -4.99 -9.98 -15.99
CA PHE A 554 -5.03 -10.16 -14.53
C PHE A 554 -5.83 -11.40 -14.09
N SER A 555 -6.20 -12.30 -15.00
CA SER A 555 -7.01 -13.49 -14.68
C SER A 555 -6.30 -14.51 -13.79
N ARG A 556 -4.96 -14.60 -13.90
CA ARG A 556 -4.14 -15.56 -13.14
C ARG A 556 -3.55 -14.90 -11.91
N LYS A 557 -3.76 -15.46 -10.72
CA LYS A 557 -3.06 -14.98 -9.52
C LYS A 557 -1.54 -15.09 -9.69
N CYS A 558 -0.86 -13.99 -9.40
CA CYS A 558 0.60 -13.94 -9.39
C CYS A 558 1.08 -13.15 -8.16
N THR A 559 1.97 -13.74 -7.36
CA THR A 559 2.57 -13.10 -6.18
C THR A 559 4.08 -13.20 -6.26
N PHE A 560 4.79 -12.28 -5.61
CA PHE A 560 6.25 -12.37 -5.52
C PHE A 560 6.64 -13.67 -4.80
N SER A 561 7.25 -14.59 -5.55
CA SER A 561 7.83 -15.83 -5.05
C SER A 561 9.35 -15.72 -5.00
N THR A 562 9.96 -16.49 -4.10
CA THR A 562 11.40 -16.70 -4.04
C THR A 562 11.90 -17.26 -5.38
N ASP A 563 11.14 -18.19 -5.96
CA ASP A 563 11.43 -18.78 -7.27
C ASP A 563 10.55 -18.14 -8.34
N CYS A 564 11.17 -17.31 -9.19
CA CYS A 564 10.53 -16.71 -10.36
C CYS A 564 10.47 -17.75 -11.50
N SER A 565 9.29 -18.00 -12.03
CA SER A 565 9.14 -18.98 -13.12
C SER A 565 9.95 -18.54 -14.34
N ARG A 566 10.47 -19.49 -15.13
CA ARG A 566 11.21 -19.15 -16.38
C ARG A 566 10.36 -18.26 -17.29
N LYS A 567 9.04 -18.49 -17.32
CA LYS A 567 8.06 -17.68 -18.07
C LYS A 567 8.01 -16.23 -17.59
N GLU A 568 7.92 -15.99 -16.27
CA GLU A 568 7.94 -14.64 -15.71
C GLU A 568 9.25 -13.90 -16.00
N LYS A 569 10.39 -14.60 -15.92
CA LYS A 569 11.70 -14.02 -16.25
C LYS A 569 11.75 -13.58 -17.72
N THR A 570 11.36 -14.45 -18.64
CA THR A 570 11.31 -14.14 -20.08
C THR A 570 10.34 -13.00 -20.38
N ALA A 571 9.12 -13.05 -19.85
CA ALA A 571 8.11 -12.00 -20.07
C ALA A 571 8.61 -10.62 -19.59
N ARG A 572 9.27 -10.56 -18.43
CA ARG A 572 9.87 -9.32 -17.91
C ARG A 572 10.94 -8.75 -18.82
N VAL A 573 11.85 -9.59 -19.33
CA VAL A 573 12.90 -9.16 -20.27
C VAL A 573 12.29 -8.67 -21.57
N MET A 574 11.30 -9.38 -22.11
CA MET A 574 10.61 -8.99 -23.34
C MET A 574 9.91 -7.65 -23.21
N ARG A 575 9.20 -7.40 -22.11
CA ARG A 575 8.55 -6.11 -21.84
C ARG A 575 9.55 -4.96 -21.66
N ILE A 576 10.68 -5.20 -21.01
CA ILE A 576 11.78 -4.22 -20.89
C ILE A 576 12.33 -3.86 -22.28
N ILE A 577 12.67 -4.86 -23.11
CA ILE A 577 13.21 -4.65 -24.45
C ILE A 577 12.20 -3.90 -25.33
N THR A 578 10.94 -4.31 -25.28
CA THR A 578 9.86 -3.73 -26.08
C THR A 578 9.61 -2.28 -25.71
N SER A 579 9.56 -1.97 -24.41
CA SER A 579 9.46 -0.59 -23.94
C SER A 579 10.69 0.24 -24.32
N GLY A 580 11.88 -0.37 -24.30
CA GLY A 580 13.11 0.24 -24.79
C GLY A 580 13.07 0.56 -26.30
N LYS A 581 12.54 -0.35 -27.14
CA LYS A 581 12.31 -0.11 -28.57
C LYS A 581 11.34 1.05 -28.80
N ALA A 582 10.22 1.08 -28.06
CA ALA A 582 9.24 2.17 -28.14
C ALA A 582 9.86 3.53 -27.82
N LEU A 583 10.74 3.59 -26.81
CA LEU A 583 11.48 4.79 -26.44
C LEU A 583 12.50 5.21 -27.51
N ALA A 584 13.19 4.25 -28.15
CA ALA A 584 14.18 4.54 -29.18
C ALA A 584 13.56 5.17 -30.45
N ASN A 585 12.38 4.71 -30.85
CA ASN A 585 11.65 5.25 -32.01
C ASN A 585 11.25 6.73 -31.82
N ILE A 586 11.12 7.18 -30.57
CA ILE A 586 10.69 8.53 -30.21
C ILE A 586 11.87 9.50 -30.11
N ILE A 587 13.06 8.99 -29.77
CA ILE A 587 14.28 9.81 -29.71
C ILE A 587 14.84 10.08 -31.11
N GLN A 588 14.48 9.27 -32.12
CA GLN A 588 14.85 9.47 -33.53
C GLN A 588 13.90 10.38 -34.32
N SER A 589 12.69 10.65 -33.79
CA SER A 589 11.69 11.58 -34.37
C SER A 589 11.83 12.97 -33.79
#